data_AF-A0A9D6SCE8-F1
#
_entry.id   AF-A0A9D6SCE8-F1
#
_cell.length_a   1.000
_cell.length_b   1.000
_cell.length_c   1.000
_cell.angle_alpha   90.00
_cell.angle_beta   90.00
_cell.angle_gamma   90.00
#
_symmetry.space_group_name_H-M   'P 1'
#
loop_
_entity.id
_entity.type
_entity.pdbx_description
1 polymer ?
#
loop_
_entity_poly.entity_id
_entity_poly.type
_entity_poly.pdbx_seq_one_letter_code
_entity_poly.pdbx_strand_id
1 'polypeptide(L)' 'MTWTVLSETAIGCEVCIEFRGRRQCRRAEGPDREACRRTAGDNACGFLASGMNESIACGNTEPQSVRFFAAGEEAD' A
#
# COMPACT_ATOMS: atom_id res chain seq x y z
N MET A 1 -11.13 -21.39 25.88
CA MET A 1 -9.94 -20.68 26.40
C MET A 1 -8.78 -21.21 25.57
N THR A 2 -8.17 -20.51 24.62
CA THR A 2 -7.72 -19.11 24.63
C THR A 2 -7.64 -18.62 23.18
N TRP A 3 -8.37 -17.56 22.84
CA TRP A 3 -8.12 -16.82 21.60
C TRP A 3 -6.89 -15.96 21.83
N THR A 4 -5.72 -16.48 21.48
CA THR A 4 -4.52 -15.65 21.33
C THR A 4 -4.70 -14.86 20.04
N VAL A 5 -5.18 -13.63 20.18
CA VAL A 5 -4.93 -12.60 19.18
C VAL A 5 -3.42 -12.44 19.11
N LEU A 6 -2.85 -12.84 17.97
CA LEU A 6 -1.53 -12.39 17.57
C LEU A 6 -1.73 -10.94 17.13
N SER A 7 -1.50 -9.99 18.03
CA SER A 7 -1.32 -8.59 17.64
C SER A 7 -0.02 -8.51 16.85
N GLU A 8 -0.10 -8.76 15.55
CA GLU A 8 0.99 -8.51 14.63
C GLU A 8 1.16 -7.00 14.59
N THR A 9 2.33 -6.50 15.02
CA THR A 9 2.65 -5.07 14.97
C THR A 9 2.84 -4.66 13.52
N ALA A 10 1.73 -4.53 12.80
CA ALA A 10 1.74 -4.10 11.42
C ALA A 10 2.03 -2.59 11.34
N ILE A 11 2.72 -2.22 10.27
CA ILE A 11 2.99 -0.84 9.90
C ILE A 11 2.04 -0.47 8.76
N GLY A 12 1.30 0.60 8.96
CA GLY A 12 0.43 1.18 7.95
C GLY A 12 1.23 2.14 7.07
N CYS A 13 0.84 2.24 5.81
CA CYS A 13 1.42 3.22 4.91
C CYS A 13 0.40 3.68 3.88
N GLU A 14 0.56 4.93 3.46
CA GLU A 14 -0.19 5.54 2.38
C GLU A 14 0.78 5.87 1.26
N VAL A 15 0.55 5.30 0.08
CA VAL A 15 1.35 5.53 -1.11
C VAL A 15 0.46 6.21 -2.15
N CYS A 16 0.89 7.38 -2.62
CA CYS A 16 0.27 8.10 -3.72
C CYS A 16 1.11 7.94 -4.98
N ILE A 17 0.54 7.32 -6.01
CA ILE A 17 1.18 7.17 -7.32
C ILE A 17 0.45 8.04 -8.33
N GLU A 18 1.22 8.72 -9.17
CA GLU A 18 0.72 9.41 -10.35
C GLU A 18 1.23 8.66 -11.58
N PHE A 19 0.29 8.17 -12.39
CA PHE A 19 0.58 7.39 -13.57
C PHE A 19 -0.35 7.85 -14.71
N ARG A 20 0.24 8.24 -15.84
CA ARG A 20 -0.48 8.68 -17.06
C ARG A 20 -1.51 9.79 -16.82
N GLY A 21 -1.15 10.78 -15.99
CA GLY A 21 -2.03 11.91 -15.66
C GLY A 21 -3.17 11.55 -14.71
N ARG A 22 -3.18 10.33 -14.17
CA ARG A 22 -4.12 9.90 -13.13
C ARG A 22 -3.34 9.70 -11.83
N ARG A 23 -3.86 10.23 -10.74
CA ARG A 23 -3.26 10.12 -9.41
C ARG A 23 -4.16 9.32 -8.51
N GLN A 24 -3.61 8.31 -7.85
CA GLN A 24 -4.34 7.53 -6.87
C GLN A 24 -3.47 7.23 -5.63
N CYS A 25 -4.06 7.47 -4.47
CA CYS A 25 -3.49 7.15 -3.16
C CYS A 25 -4.13 5.87 -2.62
N ARG A 26 -3.32 4.94 -2.14
CA ARG A 26 -3.80 3.72 -1.49
C ARG A 26 -3.07 3.52 -0.18
N ARG A 27 -3.83 3.03 0.79
CA ARG A 27 -3.31 2.62 2.08
C ARG A 27 -3.16 1.11 2.08
N ALA A 28 -2.12 0.64 2.74
CA ALA A 28 -1.93 -0.77 3.03
C ALA A 28 -1.31 -0.90 4.42
N GLU A 29 -1.26 -2.15 4.86
CA GLU A 29 -0.67 -2.56 6.11
C GLU A 29 0.26 -3.73 5.80
N GLY A 30 1.37 -3.80 6.51
CA GLY A 30 2.33 -4.89 6.34
C GLY A 30 3.21 -5.07 7.56
N PRO A 31 3.93 -6.19 7.66
CA PRO A 31 4.83 -6.48 8.77
C PRO A 31 5.99 -5.46 8.88
N ASP A 32 6.30 -4.77 7.78
CA ASP A 32 7.37 -3.78 7.69
C ASP A 32 7.05 -2.70 6.64
N ARG A 33 7.90 -1.66 6.60
CA ARG A 33 7.74 -0.51 5.69
C ARG A 33 7.83 -0.92 4.22
N GLU A 34 8.68 -1.88 3.87
CA GLU A 34 8.87 -2.29 2.48
C GLU A 34 7.67 -3.10 2.01
N ALA A 35 7.25 -4.09 2.80
CA ALA A 35 6.04 -4.88 2.56
C ALA A 35 4.82 -3.97 2.41
N CYS A 36 4.66 -3.00 3.31
CA CYS A 36 3.57 -2.04 3.20
C CYS A 36 3.64 -1.21 1.91
N ARG A 37 4.81 -0.62 1.61
CA ARG A 37 5.00 0.22 0.41
C ARG A 37 4.70 -0.58 -0.86
N ARG A 38 5.17 -1.83 -0.94
CA ARG A 38 4.88 -2.77 -2.02
C ARG A 38 3.38 -2.97 -2.17
N THR A 39 2.70 -3.40 -1.11
CA THR A 39 1.25 -3.68 -1.13
C THR A 39 0.44 -2.44 -1.50
N ALA A 40 0.73 -1.27 -0.91
CA ALA A 40 0.05 -0.03 -1.24
C ALA A 40 0.31 0.42 -2.69
N GLY A 41 1.53 0.25 -3.18
CA GLY A 41 1.92 0.55 -4.55
C GLY A 41 1.22 -0.36 -5.57
N ASP A 42 1.28 -1.68 -5.36
CA ASP A 42 0.58 -2.67 -6.19
C ASP A 42 -0.94 -2.40 -6.21
N ASN A 43 -1.52 -2.09 -5.05
CA ASN A 43 -2.92 -1.69 -4.95
C ASN A 43 -3.22 -0.40 -5.72
N ALA A 44 -2.35 0.60 -5.70
CA ALA A 44 -2.55 1.83 -6.48
C ALA A 44 -2.45 1.56 -7.98
N CYS A 45 -1.47 0.75 -8.38
CA CYS A 45 -1.28 0.34 -9.76
C CYS A 45 -2.44 -0.51 -10.28
N GLY A 46 -3.09 -1.34 -9.45
CA GLY A 46 -4.30 -2.06 -9.87
C GLY A 46 -5.47 -1.14 -10.30
N PHE A 47 -5.52 0.10 -9.79
CA PHE A 47 -6.55 1.08 -10.16
C PHE A 47 -6.12 2.02 -11.30
N LEU A 48 -4.82 2.31 -11.37
CA LEU A 48 -4.25 3.20 -12.38
C LEU A 48 -3.96 2.49 -13.70
N ALA A 49 -3.52 1.23 -13.65
CA ALA A 49 -3.19 0.40 -14.79
C ALA A 49 -4.39 -0.38 -15.32
N SER A 50 -4.54 -0.45 -16.63
CA SER A 50 -5.53 -1.28 -17.32
C SER A 50 -4.81 -2.37 -18.12
N GLY A 51 -4.18 -3.28 -17.37
CA GLY A 51 -3.51 -4.47 -17.92
C GLY A 51 -2.06 -4.61 -17.46
N MET A 52 -1.48 -5.77 -17.77
CA MET A 52 -0.19 -6.21 -17.22
C MET A 52 0.97 -5.25 -17.53
N ASN A 53 1.03 -4.71 -18.75
CA ASN A 53 2.10 -3.80 -19.15
C ASN A 53 2.07 -2.48 -18.36
N GLU A 54 0.87 -1.95 -18.11
CA GLU A 54 0.70 -0.73 -17.31
C GLU A 54 0.96 -1.00 -15.83
N SER A 55 0.62 -2.19 -15.31
CA SER A 55 0.92 -2.57 -13.93
C SER A 55 2.43 -2.62 -13.70
N ILE A 56 3.19 -3.18 -14.65
CA ILE A 56 4.66 -3.22 -14.59
C ILE A 56 5.24 -1.80 -14.67
N ALA A 57 4.76 -0.96 -15.59
CA ALA A 57 5.23 0.41 -15.72
C ALA A 57 4.92 1.25 -14.47
N CYS A 58 3.72 1.10 -13.90
CA CYS A 58 3.30 1.77 -12.68
C CYS A 58 4.12 1.29 -11.47
N GLY A 59 4.39 -0.02 -11.34
CA GLY A 59 5.23 -0.56 -10.27
C GLY A 59 6.69 -0.09 -10.33
N ASN A 60 7.18 0.32 -11.51
CA ASN A 60 8.48 0.96 -11.69
C ASN A 60 8.45 2.49 -11.52
N THR A 61 7.28 3.09 -11.31
CA THR A 61 7.14 4.53 -11.12
C THR A 61 7.39 4.90 -9.66
N GLU A 62 8.17 5.94 -9.43
CA GLU A 62 8.43 6.43 -8.07
C GLU A 62 7.17 7.10 -7.51
N PRO A 63 6.66 6.69 -6.33
CA PRO A 63 5.50 7.32 -5.73
C PRO A 63 5.76 8.77 -5.38
N GLN A 64 4.80 9.65 -5.67
CA GLN A 64 4.83 11.07 -5.35
C GLN A 64 4.98 11.32 -3.85
N SER A 65 4.39 10.46 -3.03
CA SER A 65 4.51 10.55 -1.57
C SER A 65 4.27 9.19 -0.94
N VAL A 66 5.06 8.91 0.10
CA VAL A 66 4.93 7.74 0.95
C VAL A 66 4.88 8.21 2.39
N ARG A 67 3.77 7.89 3.07
CA ARG A 67 3.60 8.17 4.51
C ARG A 67 3.48 6.86 5.25
N PHE A 68 4.13 6.76 6.40
CA PHE A 68 4.06 5.58 7.27
C PHE A 68 3.39 5.96 8.60
N PHE A 69 2.55 5.08 9.11
CA PHE A 69 1.82 5.23 10.38
C PHE A 69 1.68 3.86 11.06
N ALA A 70 1.30 3.81 12.33
CA ALA A 70 1.03 2.55 13.01
C ALA A 70 -0.29 1.96 12.47
N ALA A 71 -0.29 0.71 12.00
CA ALA A 71 -1.50 0.07 11.47
C ALA A 71 -2.52 -0.30 12.56
N GLY A 72 -2.11 -0.30 13.83
CA GLY A 72 -2.87 -0.82 14.96
C GLY A 72 -4.02 0.05 15.47
N GLU A 73 -4.80 0.68 14.58
CA GLU A 73 -6.00 1.44 14.96
C GLU A 73 -7.19 1.05 14.08
N GLU A 74 -7.46 -0.27 14.04
CA GLU A 74 -8.77 -0.82 13.74
C GLU A 74 -9.67 -0.59 14.97
N ALA A 75 -10.37 0.54 15.01
CA ALA A 75 -11.47 0.75 15.95
C ALA A 75 -12.78 0.21 15.34
N ASP A 76 -13.27 -0.88 15.95
CA ASP A 76 -14.65 -1.43 15.96
C ASP A 76 -15.15 -2.20 14.74
#